data_AF-A0A8B7DUE9-F1
#
_entry.id   AF-A0A8B7DUE9-F1
#
_cell.length_a   1.000
_cell.length_b   1.000
_cell.length_c   1.000
_cell.angle_alpha   90.00
_cell.angle_beta   90.00
_cell.angle_gamma   90.00
#
_symmetry.space_group_name_H-M   'P 1'
#
loop_
_entity.id
_entity.type
_entity.pdbx_description
1 polymer ?
#
loop_
_entity_poly.entity_id
_entity_poly.type
_entity_poly.pdbx_seq_one_letter_code
_entity_poly.pdbx_strand_id
1 'polypeptide(L)'
;MLIKFITKKWECLKSIDEKVNFCLTWKPFKVLVDQLGKKSKSEETAIFICEVVSVFQHVFEIISNGKITINFMMNIMNKQETLFELLQVIKVDFFDNLKATFDIRLKQLNCFYRVGKVVNYTLQLCKAVLPTTVKTEVLEARYYSEQSVLTFKEVFMETTQYLNNDKVSNFQNLSNVEMFIINVCTYFQISSDWYEHAARMEDCKIMNSFLFKKEVELFVKDMVTINYTDLIESIILPTTGILKNMFEDIVSCKISPSMIVSIFKEYVQHCKKELFLLNKYLKLNFERLKIESCVEKINCVFLMEKYSNNASTILEVRENLKLNGDFTAVENMMKPISEIENLESIDNDLKGLADFFEEFSTSISKIFSAILSCLQLFSWLKDNLKDPKEVKVFVEIMSIAAGETDYEVDRVKCFEACCLAFGHIIFDLNEESGFKDLLQACEHTQKMISNDSEIFKKL
;
A
#
# COMPACT_ATOMS: atom_id res chain seq x y z
N MET A 1 -25.27 -27.44 -41.30
CA MET A 1 -26.07 -26.71 -40.27
C MET A 1 -25.19 -25.74 -39.49
N LEU A 2 -24.07 -26.19 -38.91
CA LEU A 2 -23.12 -25.33 -38.17
C LEU A 2 -22.52 -24.18 -39.00
N ILE A 3 -22.09 -24.43 -40.26
CA ILE A 3 -21.55 -23.38 -41.14
C ILE A 3 -22.60 -22.31 -41.46
N LYS A 4 -23.83 -22.70 -41.83
CA LYS A 4 -24.94 -21.76 -42.08
C LYS A 4 -25.29 -20.91 -40.86
N PHE A 5 -25.22 -21.49 -39.65
CA PHE A 5 -25.46 -20.76 -38.42
C PHE A 5 -24.38 -19.71 -38.15
N ILE A 6 -23.10 -20.08 -38.30
CA ILE A 6 -22.00 -19.16 -38.03
C ILE A 6 -21.89 -18.06 -39.09
N THR A 7 -22.09 -18.37 -40.37
CA THR A 7 -22.11 -17.37 -41.45
C THR A 7 -23.20 -16.33 -41.22
N LYS A 8 -24.42 -16.76 -40.84
CA LYS A 8 -25.50 -15.82 -40.51
C LYS A 8 -25.16 -14.92 -39.32
N LYS A 9 -24.49 -15.45 -38.30
CA LYS A 9 -24.02 -14.63 -37.17
C LYS A 9 -22.91 -13.67 -37.58
N TRP A 10 -22.00 -14.12 -38.44
CA TRP A 10 -20.87 -13.34 -38.95
C TRP A 10 -21.33 -12.15 -39.79
N GLU A 11 -22.35 -12.34 -40.63
CA GLU A 11 -22.99 -11.27 -41.42
C GLU A 11 -23.64 -10.18 -40.56
N CYS A 12 -24.05 -10.49 -39.32
CA CYS A 12 -24.60 -9.51 -38.39
C CYS A 12 -23.53 -8.61 -37.75
N LEU A 13 -22.24 -8.95 -37.87
CA LEU A 13 -21.13 -8.19 -37.29
C LEU A 13 -20.69 -7.11 -38.28
N LYS A 14 -20.84 -5.84 -37.87
CA LYS A 14 -20.71 -4.67 -38.74
C LYS A 14 -19.30 -4.08 -38.77
N SER A 15 -18.51 -4.28 -37.71
CA SER A 15 -17.15 -3.77 -37.62
C SER A 15 -16.10 -4.90 -37.52
N ILE A 16 -14.86 -4.56 -37.84
CA ILE A 16 -13.71 -5.45 -37.65
C ILE A 16 -13.57 -5.80 -36.16
N ASP A 17 -13.71 -4.81 -35.27
CA ASP A 17 -13.65 -5.00 -33.83
C ASP A 17 -14.71 -5.99 -33.32
N GLU A 18 -15.94 -5.92 -33.83
CA GLU A 18 -17.01 -6.87 -33.50
C GLU A 18 -16.67 -8.29 -33.97
N LYS A 19 -16.15 -8.42 -35.20
CA LYS A 19 -15.72 -9.71 -35.77
C LYS A 19 -14.58 -10.33 -34.98
N VAL A 20 -13.56 -9.55 -34.66
CA VAL A 20 -12.41 -9.99 -33.83
C VAL A 20 -12.88 -10.35 -32.44
N ASN A 21 -13.71 -9.53 -31.80
CA ASN A 21 -14.25 -9.83 -30.48
C ASN A 21 -15.08 -11.11 -30.49
N PHE A 22 -15.91 -11.34 -31.50
CA PHE A 22 -16.65 -12.59 -31.65
C PHE A 22 -15.70 -13.79 -31.73
N CYS A 23 -14.66 -13.73 -32.57
CA CYS A 23 -13.66 -14.79 -32.68
C CYS A 23 -12.96 -15.10 -31.35
N LEU A 24 -12.63 -14.07 -30.57
CA LEU A 24 -11.83 -14.19 -29.35
C LEU A 24 -12.66 -14.46 -28.08
N THR A 25 -13.97 -14.19 -28.09
CA THR A 25 -14.84 -14.39 -26.89
C THR A 25 -15.70 -15.63 -26.98
N TRP A 26 -16.11 -16.03 -28.17
CA TRP A 26 -16.93 -17.21 -28.33
C TRP A 26 -16.06 -18.47 -28.25
N LYS A 27 -15.94 -19.04 -27.05
CA LYS A 27 -15.08 -20.21 -26.75
C LYS A 27 -15.12 -21.34 -27.79
N PRO A 28 -16.27 -21.73 -28.37
CA PRO A 28 -16.33 -22.77 -29.39
C PRO A 28 -15.68 -22.40 -30.73
N PHE A 29 -15.41 -21.12 -30.99
CA PHE A 29 -14.93 -20.63 -32.28
C PHE A 29 -13.63 -21.30 -32.73
N LYS A 30 -12.64 -21.40 -31.85
CA LYS A 30 -11.36 -22.07 -32.15
C LYS A 30 -11.56 -23.52 -32.60
N VAL A 31 -12.33 -24.30 -31.83
CA VAL A 31 -12.61 -25.71 -32.13
C VAL A 31 -13.37 -25.84 -33.44
N LEU A 32 -14.32 -24.93 -33.69
CA LEU A 32 -15.08 -24.89 -34.93
C LEU A 32 -14.16 -24.62 -36.13
N VAL A 33 -13.28 -23.64 -36.05
CA VAL A 33 -12.33 -23.32 -37.14
C VAL A 33 -11.35 -24.47 -37.38
N ASP A 34 -10.82 -25.11 -36.32
CA ASP A 34 -9.97 -26.30 -36.44
C ASP A 34 -10.70 -27.47 -37.17
N GLN A 35 -11.96 -27.72 -36.81
CA GLN A 35 -12.76 -28.77 -37.44
C GLN A 35 -13.11 -28.46 -38.89
N LEU A 36 -13.38 -27.19 -39.21
CA LEU A 36 -13.66 -26.75 -40.58
C LEU A 36 -12.40 -26.82 -41.45
N GLY A 37 -11.23 -26.46 -40.91
CA GLY A 37 -9.95 -26.53 -41.61
C GLY A 37 -9.47 -27.95 -41.91
N LYS A 38 -9.80 -28.93 -41.05
CA LYS A 38 -9.50 -30.37 -41.27
C LYS A 38 -10.43 -31.04 -42.28
N LYS A 39 -11.61 -30.47 -42.54
CA LYS A 39 -12.67 -31.04 -43.38
C LYS A 39 -12.98 -30.15 -44.59
N SER A 40 -12.06 -29.96 -45.53
CA SER A 40 -12.37 -29.17 -46.74
C SER A 40 -13.03 -30.02 -47.82
N LYS A 41 -14.31 -29.77 -48.15
CA LYS A 41 -14.89 -29.99 -49.51
C LYS A 41 -16.10 -29.10 -49.89
N SER A 42 -16.65 -28.24 -49.03
CA SER A 42 -17.67 -27.26 -49.47
C SER A 42 -17.05 -25.88 -49.69
N GLU A 43 -17.40 -25.25 -50.82
CA GLU A 43 -16.99 -23.90 -51.20
C GLU A 43 -17.34 -22.86 -50.11
N GLU A 44 -18.53 -22.98 -49.51
CA GLU A 44 -19.00 -22.15 -48.38
C GLU A 44 -18.03 -22.15 -47.18
N THR A 45 -17.41 -23.30 -46.87
CA THR A 45 -16.47 -23.41 -45.73
C THR A 45 -15.15 -22.73 -46.04
N ALA A 46 -14.65 -22.88 -47.27
CA ALA A 46 -13.42 -22.22 -47.71
C ALA A 46 -13.58 -20.69 -47.72
N ILE A 47 -14.71 -20.19 -48.22
CA ILE A 47 -15.03 -18.76 -48.21
C ILE A 47 -15.02 -18.20 -46.79
N PHE A 48 -15.72 -18.87 -45.85
CA PHE A 48 -15.76 -18.40 -44.46
C PHE A 48 -14.39 -18.37 -43.79
N ILE A 49 -13.55 -19.40 -43.98
CA ILE A 49 -12.18 -19.41 -43.43
C ILE A 49 -11.35 -18.28 -44.05
N CYS A 50 -11.43 -18.06 -45.37
CA CYS A 50 -10.76 -16.96 -46.04
C CYS A 50 -11.19 -15.59 -45.51
N GLU A 51 -12.48 -15.39 -45.21
CA GLU A 51 -12.95 -14.15 -44.58
C GLU A 51 -12.37 -13.95 -43.18
N VAL A 52 -12.32 -15.00 -42.35
CA VAL A 52 -11.72 -14.94 -41.01
C VAL A 52 -10.23 -14.60 -41.11
N VAL A 53 -9.50 -15.24 -42.02
CA VAL A 53 -8.08 -14.93 -42.31
C VAL A 53 -7.92 -13.48 -42.74
N SER A 54 -8.76 -12.99 -43.65
CA SER A 54 -8.74 -11.60 -44.13
C SER A 54 -8.98 -10.59 -43.00
N VAL A 55 -9.87 -10.90 -42.05
CA VAL A 55 -10.08 -10.05 -40.86
C VAL A 55 -8.81 -9.97 -40.03
N PHE A 56 -8.15 -11.10 -39.74
CA PHE A 56 -6.92 -11.10 -38.95
C PHE A 56 -5.71 -10.53 -39.69
N GLN A 57 -5.65 -10.68 -41.02
CA GLN A 57 -4.67 -10.01 -41.87
C GLN A 57 -4.83 -8.48 -41.76
N HIS A 58 -6.06 -7.98 -41.83
CA HIS A 58 -6.31 -6.56 -41.65
C HIS A 58 -5.93 -6.07 -40.25
N VAL A 59 -6.23 -6.85 -39.20
CA VAL A 59 -5.80 -6.56 -37.83
C VAL A 59 -4.27 -6.49 -37.74
N PHE A 60 -3.56 -7.44 -38.35
CA PHE A 60 -2.10 -7.42 -38.42
C PHE A 60 -1.58 -6.14 -39.09
N GLU A 61 -2.19 -5.72 -40.19
CA GLU A 61 -1.81 -4.51 -40.93
C GLU A 61 -1.97 -3.25 -40.06
N ILE A 62 -3.12 -3.09 -39.38
CA ILE A 62 -3.38 -1.91 -38.54
C ILE A 62 -2.51 -1.91 -37.27
N ILE A 63 -2.14 -3.08 -36.74
CA ILE A 63 -1.16 -3.22 -35.65
C ILE A 63 0.22 -2.79 -36.13
N SER A 64 0.62 -3.25 -37.31
CA SER A 64 1.94 -2.97 -37.89
C SER A 64 2.11 -1.49 -38.20
N ASN A 65 1.17 -0.90 -38.94
CA ASN A 65 1.24 0.51 -39.33
C ASN A 65 0.80 1.50 -38.23
N GLY A 66 0.39 1.00 -37.06
CA GLY A 66 0.01 1.79 -35.89
C GLY A 66 -1.37 2.45 -35.97
N LYS A 67 -2.18 2.17 -36.98
CA LYS A 67 -3.56 2.70 -37.09
C LYS A 67 -4.52 2.05 -36.10
N ILE A 68 -4.14 0.94 -35.46
CA ILE A 68 -4.94 0.37 -34.37
C ILE A 68 -5.10 1.42 -33.25
N THR A 69 -6.29 1.48 -32.67
CA THR A 69 -6.58 2.37 -31.54
C THR A 69 -6.03 1.79 -30.24
N ILE A 70 -5.73 2.65 -29.27
CA ILE A 70 -5.23 2.28 -27.95
C ILE A 70 -6.21 1.30 -27.28
N ASN A 71 -7.51 1.62 -27.30
CA ASN A 71 -8.55 0.77 -26.74
C ASN A 71 -8.68 -0.58 -27.46
N PHE A 72 -8.60 -0.60 -28.81
CA PHE A 72 -8.70 -1.87 -29.53
C PHE A 72 -7.51 -2.78 -29.25
N MET A 73 -6.28 -2.23 -29.20
CA MET A 73 -5.10 -3.01 -28.81
C MET A 73 -5.23 -3.58 -27.40
N MET A 74 -5.72 -2.80 -26.44
CA MET A 74 -5.94 -3.27 -25.07
C MET A 74 -6.94 -4.45 -25.04
N ASN A 75 -8.03 -4.36 -25.79
CA ASN A 75 -9.02 -5.44 -25.89
C ASN A 75 -8.45 -6.73 -26.48
N ILE A 76 -7.57 -6.63 -27.48
CA ILE A 76 -6.90 -7.79 -28.08
C ILE A 76 -5.87 -8.37 -27.09
N MET A 77 -5.12 -7.53 -26.39
CA MET A 77 -4.13 -7.96 -25.40
C MET A 77 -4.74 -8.76 -24.25
N ASN A 78 -5.91 -8.34 -23.76
CA ASN A 78 -6.64 -9.10 -22.73
C ASN A 78 -7.03 -10.52 -23.18
N LYS A 79 -6.94 -10.81 -24.49
CA LYS A 79 -7.28 -12.10 -25.11
C LYS A 79 -6.10 -12.66 -25.93
N GLN A 80 -4.87 -12.28 -25.60
CA GLN A 80 -3.66 -12.61 -26.36
C GLN A 80 -3.47 -14.13 -26.54
N GLU A 81 -3.66 -14.92 -25.48
CA GLU A 81 -3.53 -16.38 -25.55
C GLU A 81 -4.51 -16.97 -26.57
N THR A 82 -5.80 -16.60 -26.47
CA THR A 82 -6.84 -17.03 -27.39
C THR A 82 -6.54 -16.61 -28.83
N LEU A 83 -6.03 -15.38 -29.04
CA LEU A 83 -5.63 -14.90 -30.36
C LEU A 83 -4.52 -15.77 -30.94
N PHE A 84 -3.46 -16.02 -30.18
CA PHE A 84 -2.30 -16.75 -30.67
C PHE A 84 -2.63 -18.21 -30.95
N GLU A 85 -3.40 -18.86 -30.07
CA GLU A 85 -3.91 -20.21 -30.32
C GLU A 85 -4.78 -20.29 -31.58
N LEU A 86 -5.66 -19.30 -31.79
CA LEU A 86 -6.52 -19.26 -32.96
C LEU A 86 -5.72 -19.09 -34.25
N LEU A 87 -4.75 -18.17 -34.28
CA LEU A 87 -3.90 -17.95 -35.45
C LEU A 87 -3.00 -19.16 -35.77
N GLN A 88 -2.54 -19.90 -34.75
CA GLN A 88 -1.81 -21.16 -34.92
C GLN A 88 -2.69 -22.25 -35.54
N VAL A 89 -3.95 -22.36 -35.10
CA VAL A 89 -4.93 -23.29 -35.68
C VAL A 89 -5.21 -22.97 -37.14
N ILE A 90 -5.36 -21.68 -37.46
CA ILE A 90 -5.60 -21.19 -38.83
C ILE A 90 -4.35 -21.36 -39.71
N LYS A 91 -3.15 -21.39 -39.13
CA LYS A 91 -1.85 -21.48 -39.81
C LYS A 91 -1.60 -20.31 -40.75
N VAL A 92 -1.81 -19.08 -40.24
CA VAL A 92 -1.50 -17.86 -40.98
C VAL A 92 0.02 -17.72 -41.19
N ASP A 93 0.42 -17.21 -42.34
CA ASP A 93 1.83 -16.99 -42.73
C ASP A 93 2.48 -15.79 -42.01
N PHE A 94 1.68 -14.83 -41.56
CA PHE A 94 2.14 -13.65 -40.82
C PHE A 94 2.26 -13.85 -39.30
N PHE A 95 2.09 -15.06 -38.77
CA PHE A 95 2.02 -15.31 -37.32
C PHE A 95 3.26 -14.82 -36.55
N ASP A 96 4.46 -15.16 -37.01
CA ASP A 96 5.70 -14.80 -36.31
C ASP A 96 5.96 -13.28 -36.35
N ASN A 97 5.66 -12.64 -37.48
CA ASN A 97 5.75 -11.19 -37.64
C ASN A 97 4.73 -10.48 -36.74
N LEU A 98 3.49 -10.98 -36.68
CA LEU A 98 2.46 -10.45 -35.79
C LEU A 98 2.93 -10.54 -34.35
N LYS A 99 3.44 -11.69 -33.91
CA LYS A 99 3.92 -11.89 -32.53
C LYS A 99 5.00 -10.86 -32.17
N ALA A 100 6.00 -10.69 -33.03
CA ALA A 100 7.09 -9.75 -32.79
C ALA A 100 6.62 -8.28 -32.73
N THR A 101 5.72 -7.86 -33.63
CA THR A 101 5.12 -6.52 -33.61
C THR A 101 4.20 -6.32 -32.41
N PHE A 102 3.45 -7.37 -32.03
CA PHE A 102 2.54 -7.36 -30.89
C PHE A 102 3.28 -7.08 -29.59
N ASP A 103 4.44 -7.73 -29.38
CA ASP A 103 5.29 -7.50 -28.21
C ASP A 103 5.81 -6.05 -28.12
N ILE A 104 6.05 -5.40 -29.27
CA ILE A 104 6.46 -3.99 -29.33
C ILE A 104 5.28 -3.07 -28.97
N ARG A 105 4.09 -3.32 -29.53
CA ARG A 105 2.87 -2.56 -29.19
C ARG A 105 2.49 -2.71 -27.73
N LEU A 106 2.71 -3.89 -27.15
CA LEU A 106 2.56 -4.14 -25.71
C LEU A 106 3.47 -3.22 -24.88
N LYS A 107 4.76 -3.14 -25.23
CA LYS A 107 5.70 -2.24 -24.55
C LYS A 107 5.29 -0.76 -24.69
N GLN A 108 4.85 -0.35 -25.87
CA GLN A 108 4.33 1.00 -26.12
C GLN A 108 3.10 1.30 -25.26
N LEU A 109 2.12 0.38 -25.21
CA LEU A 109 0.91 0.56 -24.41
C LEU A 109 1.23 0.68 -22.91
N ASN A 110 2.17 -0.14 -22.41
CA ASN A 110 2.63 -0.03 -21.03
C ASN A 110 3.28 1.34 -20.74
N CYS A 111 4.05 1.88 -21.69
CA CYS A 111 4.61 3.23 -21.57
C CYS A 111 3.51 4.29 -21.57
N PHE A 112 2.50 4.16 -22.43
CA PHE A 112 1.36 5.08 -22.49
C PHE A 112 0.65 5.19 -21.13
N TYR A 113 0.30 4.05 -20.52
CA TYR A 113 -0.33 4.06 -19.19
C TYR A 113 0.61 4.51 -18.08
N ARG A 114 1.91 4.19 -18.16
CA ARG A 114 2.90 4.65 -17.17
C ARG A 114 3.03 6.17 -17.18
N VAL A 115 3.17 6.79 -18.35
CA VAL A 115 3.22 8.26 -18.47
C VAL A 115 1.87 8.87 -18.11
N GLY A 116 0.76 8.26 -18.55
CA GLY A 116 -0.59 8.69 -18.18
C GLY A 116 -0.83 8.71 -16.67
N LYS A 117 -0.32 7.72 -15.91
CA LYS A 117 -0.38 7.70 -14.44
C LYS A 117 0.31 8.92 -13.83
N VAL A 118 1.49 9.28 -14.33
CA VAL A 118 2.26 10.46 -13.88
C VAL A 118 1.54 11.76 -14.26
N VAL A 119 0.99 11.85 -15.47
CA VAL A 119 0.17 13.00 -15.90
C VAL A 119 -1.05 13.16 -14.99
N ASN A 120 -1.77 12.08 -14.70
CA ASN A 120 -2.92 12.10 -13.80
C ASN A 120 -2.53 12.57 -12.39
N TYR A 121 -1.42 12.05 -11.86
CA TYR A 121 -0.87 12.48 -10.58
C TYR A 121 -0.62 14.00 -10.57
N THR A 122 0.04 14.52 -11.60
CA THR A 122 0.31 15.96 -11.71
C THR A 122 -0.96 16.79 -11.88
N LEU A 123 -1.94 16.33 -12.64
CA LEU A 123 -3.24 17.00 -12.76
C LEU A 123 -3.96 17.08 -11.40
N GLN A 124 -3.92 16.00 -10.60
CA GLN A 124 -4.49 16.00 -9.25
C GLN A 124 -3.75 16.97 -8.33
N LEU A 125 -2.41 17.02 -8.41
CA LEU A 125 -1.61 17.99 -7.65
C LEU A 125 -1.96 19.43 -8.04
N CYS A 126 -2.00 19.74 -9.34
CA CYS A 126 -2.36 21.07 -9.82
C CYS A 126 -3.77 21.46 -9.39
N LYS A 127 -4.74 20.55 -9.47
CA LYS A 127 -6.12 20.81 -9.05
C LYS A 127 -6.23 21.07 -7.54
N ALA A 128 -5.44 20.38 -6.73
CA ALA A 128 -5.49 20.49 -5.28
C ALA A 128 -4.77 21.74 -4.75
N VAL A 129 -3.63 22.11 -5.36
CA VAL A 129 -2.67 23.06 -4.77
C VAL A 129 -2.42 24.28 -5.67
N LEU A 130 -2.64 24.16 -6.99
CA LEU A 130 -2.28 25.17 -8.01
C LEU A 130 -3.44 25.54 -8.97
N PRO A 131 -4.73 25.57 -8.54
CA PRO A 131 -5.86 25.61 -9.46
C PRO A 131 -5.93 26.87 -10.33
N THR A 132 -5.36 27.98 -9.87
CA THR A 132 -5.33 29.28 -10.59
C THR A 132 -3.93 29.67 -11.07
N THR A 133 -2.90 28.97 -10.59
CA THR A 133 -1.50 29.28 -10.89
C THR A 133 -1.01 28.52 -12.12
N VAL A 134 -1.53 27.31 -12.36
CA VAL A 134 -1.08 26.46 -13.48
C VAL A 134 -2.24 26.15 -14.41
N LYS A 135 -2.11 26.56 -15.67
CA LYS A 135 -3.05 26.23 -16.75
C LYS A 135 -2.86 24.79 -17.21
N THR A 136 -3.87 23.94 -17.00
CA THR A 136 -3.84 22.51 -17.32
C THR A 136 -4.78 22.11 -18.45
N GLU A 137 -5.50 23.03 -19.09
CA GLU A 137 -6.60 22.72 -20.01
C GLU A 137 -6.17 21.86 -21.19
N VAL A 138 -4.99 22.15 -21.77
CA VAL A 138 -4.43 21.38 -22.89
C VAL A 138 -4.00 19.98 -22.43
N LEU A 139 -3.41 19.86 -21.24
CA LEU A 139 -2.98 18.59 -20.67
C LEU A 139 -4.18 17.70 -20.32
N GLU A 140 -5.22 18.29 -19.74
CA GLU A 140 -6.49 17.63 -19.43
C GLU A 140 -7.20 17.16 -20.71
N ALA A 141 -7.30 18.01 -21.73
CA ALA A 141 -7.92 17.65 -23.00
C ALA A 141 -7.23 16.44 -23.66
N ARG A 142 -5.91 16.33 -23.54
CA ARG A 142 -5.13 15.17 -24.02
C ARG A 142 -5.34 13.94 -23.16
N TYR A 143 -5.29 14.10 -21.83
CA TYR A 143 -5.46 12.99 -20.89
C TYR A 143 -6.85 12.35 -20.97
N TYR A 144 -7.90 13.17 -21.06
CA TYR A 144 -9.29 12.71 -21.18
C TYR A 144 -9.73 12.46 -22.62
N SER A 145 -8.82 12.55 -23.60
CA SER A 145 -9.14 12.23 -24.98
C SER A 145 -9.63 10.78 -25.10
N GLU A 146 -10.59 10.55 -26.00
CA GLU A 146 -11.20 9.25 -26.19
C GLU A 146 -10.18 8.22 -26.71
N GLN A 147 -9.77 7.29 -25.84
CA GLN A 147 -8.86 6.18 -26.20
C GLN A 147 -9.45 5.23 -27.26
N SER A 148 -10.76 5.29 -27.49
CA SER A 148 -11.47 4.61 -28.58
C SER A 148 -11.09 5.13 -29.96
N VAL A 149 -10.62 6.39 -30.06
CA VAL A 149 -10.26 7.04 -31.33
C VAL A 149 -8.75 7.23 -31.45
N LEU A 150 -8.04 7.40 -30.32
CA LEU A 150 -6.59 7.61 -30.31
C LEU A 150 -5.83 6.39 -30.83
N THR A 151 -4.98 6.58 -31.84
CA THR A 151 -4.19 5.53 -32.48
C THR A 151 -2.73 5.51 -32.04
N PHE A 152 -2.09 4.35 -32.16
CA PHE A 152 -0.63 4.27 -31.89
C PHE A 152 0.17 5.15 -32.84
N LYS A 153 -0.30 5.38 -34.06
CA LYS A 153 0.39 6.24 -35.04
C LYS A 153 0.42 7.69 -34.59
N GLU A 154 -0.62 8.18 -33.90
CA GLU A 154 -0.67 9.55 -33.38
C GLU A 154 0.23 9.74 -32.16
N VAL A 155 0.32 8.73 -31.30
CA VAL A 155 1.12 8.79 -30.06
C VAL A 155 2.59 8.43 -30.29
N PHE A 156 2.86 7.43 -31.15
CA PHE A 156 4.17 6.83 -31.38
C PHE A 156 4.67 7.07 -32.81
N MET A 157 4.52 8.30 -33.31
CA MET A 157 4.83 8.72 -34.68
C MET A 157 6.21 8.24 -35.14
N GLU A 158 7.26 8.51 -34.37
CA GLU A 158 8.64 8.23 -34.76
C GLU A 158 8.90 6.71 -34.82
N THR A 159 8.54 5.99 -33.75
CA THR A 159 8.79 4.54 -33.66
C THR A 159 7.92 3.73 -34.62
N THR A 160 6.74 4.22 -34.97
CA THR A 160 5.88 3.60 -35.99
C THR A 160 6.47 3.73 -37.39
N GLN A 161 7.20 4.81 -37.70
CA GLN A 161 7.91 4.93 -38.98
C GLN A 161 9.10 3.97 -39.07
N TYR A 162 9.86 3.79 -37.99
CA TYR A 162 10.98 2.83 -37.94
C TYR A 162 10.51 1.37 -38.08
N LEU A 163 9.41 0.97 -37.43
CA LEU A 163 8.85 -0.38 -37.56
C LEU A 163 8.41 -0.74 -38.99
N ASN A 164 8.07 0.26 -39.81
CA ASN A 164 7.71 0.05 -41.20
C ASN A 164 8.92 -0.06 -42.13
N ASN A 165 10.08 0.49 -41.73
CA ASN A 165 11.27 0.62 -42.58
C ASN A 165 12.33 -0.47 -42.30
N ASP A 166 12.42 -0.98 -41.07
CA ASP A 166 13.39 -2.02 -40.68
C ASP A 166 12.71 -3.36 -40.36
N LYS A 167 13.38 -4.47 -40.72
CA LYS A 167 12.97 -5.80 -40.26
C LYS A 167 13.01 -5.81 -38.73
N VAL A 168 11.87 -6.17 -38.12
CA VAL A 168 11.58 -6.22 -36.66
C VAL A 168 12.72 -6.79 -35.79
N SER A 169 13.60 -7.62 -36.37
CA SER A 169 14.79 -8.20 -35.74
C SER A 169 15.78 -7.20 -35.11
N ASN A 170 15.90 -5.97 -35.64
CA ASN A 170 16.81 -4.97 -35.04
C ASN A 170 16.17 -4.21 -33.86
N PHE A 171 14.84 -4.23 -33.73
CA PHE A 171 14.11 -3.48 -32.71
C PHE A 171 14.04 -4.18 -31.35
N GLN A 172 14.46 -5.44 -31.28
CA GLN A 172 14.43 -6.22 -30.03
C GLN A 172 15.65 -6.02 -29.13
N ASN A 173 16.78 -5.52 -29.68
CA ASN A 173 18.08 -5.45 -28.99
C ASN A 173 18.41 -4.10 -28.31
N LEU A 174 17.63 -3.05 -28.56
CA LEU A 174 17.83 -1.72 -27.95
C LEU A 174 16.76 -1.43 -26.89
N SER A 175 17.15 -0.70 -25.84
CA SER A 175 16.32 -0.24 -24.72
C SER A 175 15.26 0.80 -25.16
N ASN A 176 14.41 0.43 -26.12
CA ASN A 176 13.43 1.28 -26.81
C ASN A 176 12.33 1.88 -25.91
N VAL A 177 12.34 1.54 -24.62
CA VAL A 177 11.41 2.07 -23.62
C VAL A 177 11.57 3.58 -23.47
N GLU A 178 12.80 4.11 -23.49
CA GLU A 178 13.04 5.56 -23.39
C GLU A 178 12.44 6.30 -24.58
N MET A 179 12.61 5.78 -25.80
CA MET A 179 12.02 6.35 -27.00
C MET A 179 10.48 6.31 -26.97
N PHE A 180 9.88 5.24 -26.43
CA PHE A 180 8.43 5.18 -26.24
C PHE A 180 7.94 6.21 -25.22
N ILE A 181 8.67 6.39 -24.12
CA ILE A 181 8.35 7.43 -23.13
C ILE A 181 8.41 8.81 -23.78
N ILE A 182 9.46 9.11 -24.55
CA ILE A 182 9.60 10.40 -25.27
C ILE A 182 8.41 10.65 -26.20
N ASN A 183 8.01 9.65 -27.01
CA ASN A 183 6.84 9.74 -27.88
C ASN A 183 5.56 10.11 -27.11
N VAL A 184 5.31 9.44 -25.98
CA VAL A 184 4.14 9.74 -25.14
C VAL A 184 4.26 11.12 -24.48
N CYS A 185 5.47 11.54 -24.08
CA CYS A 185 5.73 12.88 -23.56
C CYS A 185 5.42 13.95 -24.60
N THR A 186 5.84 13.76 -25.85
CA THR A 186 5.49 14.64 -26.99
C THR A 186 3.98 14.69 -27.21
N TYR A 187 3.30 13.53 -27.11
CA TYR A 187 1.83 13.48 -27.15
C TYR A 187 1.18 14.24 -25.99
N PHE A 188 1.81 14.35 -24.82
CA PHE A 188 1.33 15.20 -23.72
C PHE A 188 1.92 16.62 -23.73
N GLN A 189 2.75 16.98 -24.71
CA GLN A 189 3.45 18.27 -24.78
C GLN A 189 4.34 18.57 -23.56
N ILE A 190 4.85 17.52 -22.90
CA ILE A 190 5.79 17.61 -21.78
C ILE A 190 7.20 17.20 -22.23
N SER A 191 8.23 17.74 -21.57
CA SER A 191 9.61 17.32 -21.80
C SER A 191 9.93 16.02 -21.08
N SER A 192 11.02 15.35 -21.49
CA SER A 192 11.53 14.18 -20.78
C SER A 192 11.92 14.50 -19.33
N ASP A 193 12.50 15.67 -19.10
CA ASP A 193 12.88 16.13 -17.76
C ASP A 193 11.65 16.38 -16.90
N TRP A 194 10.60 17.00 -17.46
CA TRP A 194 9.32 17.16 -16.79
C TRP A 194 8.77 15.81 -16.32
N TYR A 195 8.76 14.83 -17.22
CA TYR A 195 8.28 13.49 -16.89
C TYR A 195 9.14 12.81 -15.82
N GLU A 196 10.47 12.93 -15.92
CA GLU A 196 11.38 12.30 -14.97
C GLU A 196 11.19 12.86 -13.55
N HIS A 197 11.03 14.18 -13.42
CA HIS A 197 10.74 14.83 -12.14
C HIS A 197 9.36 14.43 -11.60
N ALA A 198 8.31 14.54 -12.43
CA ALA A 198 6.95 14.19 -12.03
C ALA A 198 6.82 12.70 -11.66
N ALA A 199 7.50 11.80 -12.37
CA ALA A 199 7.50 10.37 -12.07
C ALA A 199 8.14 10.06 -10.71
N ARG A 200 9.26 10.72 -10.38
CA ARG A 200 9.89 10.57 -9.06
C ARG A 200 9.02 11.12 -7.93
N MET A 201 8.26 12.18 -8.19
CA MET A 201 7.28 12.69 -7.22
C MET A 201 6.12 11.71 -7.04
N GLU A 202 5.58 11.16 -8.13
CA GLU A 202 4.51 10.15 -8.07
C GLU A 202 4.93 8.91 -7.27
N ASP A 203 6.17 8.48 -7.43
CA ASP A 203 6.74 7.37 -6.67
C ASP A 203 6.93 7.69 -5.16
N CYS A 204 7.10 8.97 -4.80
CA CYS A 204 7.42 9.44 -3.45
C CYS A 204 6.19 10.07 -2.77
N LYS A 205 5.50 9.30 -1.92
CA LYS A 205 4.27 9.72 -1.24
C LYS A 205 4.45 10.90 -0.29
N ILE A 206 5.66 11.16 0.22
CA ILE A 206 5.94 12.37 1.03
C ILE A 206 5.68 13.65 0.21
N MET A 207 5.85 13.60 -1.12
CA MET A 207 5.47 14.70 -2.03
C MET A 207 3.97 14.93 -2.11
N ASN A 208 3.15 14.14 -1.42
CA ASN A 208 1.71 14.37 -1.24
C ASN A 208 1.34 14.73 0.19
N SER A 209 2.31 14.81 1.10
CA SER A 209 2.09 15.21 2.49
C SER A 209 1.45 16.59 2.57
N PHE A 210 0.67 16.81 3.63
CA PHE A 210 0.06 18.10 3.92
C PHE A 210 1.09 19.23 3.88
N LEU A 211 2.27 18.98 4.46
CA LEU A 211 3.31 19.99 4.57
C LEU A 211 3.89 20.39 3.22
N PHE A 212 4.23 19.43 2.35
CA PHE A 212 4.73 19.77 1.02
C PHE A 212 3.71 20.59 0.23
N LYS A 213 2.42 20.20 0.26
CA LYS A 213 1.35 20.95 -0.42
C LYS A 213 1.25 22.37 0.12
N LYS A 214 1.33 22.54 1.45
CA LYS A 214 1.33 23.86 2.09
C LYS A 214 2.53 24.72 1.68
N GLU A 215 3.73 24.14 1.59
CA GLU A 215 4.92 24.88 1.15
C GLU A 215 4.81 25.31 -0.32
N VAL A 216 4.26 24.45 -1.18
CA VAL A 216 3.96 24.80 -2.58
C VAL A 216 2.94 25.94 -2.65
N GLU A 217 1.84 25.88 -1.88
CA GLU A 217 0.83 26.94 -1.77
C GLU A 217 1.43 28.28 -1.33
N LEU A 218 2.31 28.26 -0.32
CA LEU A 218 2.99 29.46 0.19
C LEU A 218 3.92 30.05 -0.87
N PHE A 219 4.66 29.20 -1.58
CA PHE A 219 5.58 29.62 -2.63
C PHE A 219 4.85 30.33 -3.79
N VAL A 220 3.65 29.86 -4.16
CA VAL A 220 2.92 30.38 -5.33
C VAL A 220 1.98 31.55 -5.05
N LYS A 221 1.85 31.98 -3.78
CA LYS A 221 0.85 32.96 -3.34
C LYS A 221 0.81 34.25 -4.19
N ASP A 222 1.96 34.71 -4.64
CA ASP A 222 2.12 35.95 -5.42
C ASP A 222 2.64 35.69 -6.85
N MET A 223 2.50 34.46 -7.34
CA MET A 223 3.03 34.05 -8.64
C MET A 223 2.04 34.35 -9.77
N VAL A 224 2.57 34.75 -10.93
CA VAL A 224 1.78 34.89 -12.17
C VAL A 224 1.39 33.51 -12.67
N THR A 225 0.22 33.39 -13.30
CA THR A 225 -0.24 32.14 -13.93
C THR A 225 0.74 31.66 -15.02
N ILE A 226 1.17 30.40 -14.92
CA ILE A 226 2.07 29.73 -15.86
C ILE A 226 1.38 28.57 -16.60
N ASN A 227 2.06 28.02 -17.60
CA ASN A 227 1.63 26.79 -18.29
C ASN A 227 2.11 25.54 -17.51
N TYR A 228 1.39 24.42 -17.60
CA TYR A 228 1.81 23.15 -17.00
C TYR A 228 3.19 22.67 -17.46
N THR A 229 3.63 23.08 -18.66
CA THR A 229 4.98 22.78 -19.18
C THR A 229 6.09 23.35 -18.29
N ASP A 230 5.82 24.48 -17.63
CA ASP A 230 6.79 25.21 -16.80
C ASP A 230 6.66 24.87 -15.32
N LEU A 231 5.70 24.02 -14.94
CA LEU A 231 5.40 23.62 -13.57
C LEU A 231 6.65 23.13 -12.81
N ILE A 232 7.42 22.25 -13.44
CA ILE A 232 8.56 21.62 -12.79
C ILE A 232 9.65 22.66 -12.52
N GLU A 233 10.05 23.41 -13.54
CA GLU A 233 11.13 24.41 -13.43
C GLU A 233 10.73 25.61 -12.55
N SER A 234 9.48 26.05 -12.63
CA SER A 234 9.07 27.32 -12.01
C SER A 234 8.50 27.16 -10.60
N ILE A 235 8.03 25.97 -10.22
CA ILE A 235 7.37 25.73 -8.93
C ILE A 235 8.02 24.56 -8.18
N ILE A 236 8.09 23.38 -8.80
CA ILE A 236 8.54 22.17 -8.11
C ILE A 236 10.03 22.24 -7.76
N LEU A 237 10.90 22.60 -8.69
CA LEU A 237 12.34 22.68 -8.43
C LEU A 237 12.68 23.76 -7.40
N PRO A 238 12.13 24.99 -7.45
CA PRO A 238 12.34 25.99 -6.39
C PRO A 238 11.90 25.52 -5.01
N THR A 239 10.82 24.75 -4.90
CA THR A 239 10.34 24.20 -3.62
C THR A 239 11.19 23.04 -3.09
N THR A 240 12.08 22.45 -3.91
CA THR A 240 13.01 21.40 -3.45
C THR A 240 13.99 21.88 -2.37
N GLY A 241 14.33 23.18 -2.35
CA GLY A 241 15.20 23.73 -1.30
C GLY A 241 14.56 23.63 0.09
N ILE A 242 13.25 23.88 0.18
CA ILE A 242 12.48 23.75 1.42
C ILE A 242 12.38 22.27 1.81
N LEU A 243 12.07 21.41 0.85
CA LEU A 243 12.05 19.95 1.07
C LEU A 243 13.40 19.41 1.56
N LYS A 244 14.51 19.96 1.05
CA LYS A 244 15.84 19.58 1.48
C LYS A 244 16.08 19.92 2.95
N ASN A 245 15.78 21.16 3.36
CA ASN A 245 15.93 21.56 4.76
C ASN A 245 15.07 20.70 5.68
N MET A 246 13.81 20.48 5.30
CA MET A 246 12.89 19.61 6.03
C MET A 246 13.40 18.16 6.12
N PHE A 247 13.94 17.61 5.04
CA PHE A 247 14.52 16.27 5.04
C PHE A 247 15.75 16.17 5.93
N GLU A 248 16.61 17.20 5.91
CA GLU A 248 17.77 17.28 6.80
C GLU A 248 17.34 17.32 8.28
N ASP A 249 16.30 18.08 8.63
CA ASP A 249 15.73 18.12 9.99
C ASP A 249 15.12 16.78 10.41
N ILE A 250 14.47 16.06 9.47
CA ILE A 250 13.94 14.72 9.71
C ILE A 250 15.08 13.74 10.01
N VAL A 251 16.05 13.61 9.11
CA VAL A 251 17.13 12.61 9.24
C VAL A 251 18.06 12.94 10.41
N SER A 252 18.27 14.23 10.72
CA SER A 252 19.02 14.66 11.90
C SER A 252 18.20 14.61 13.20
N CYS A 253 16.93 14.18 13.14
CA CYS A 253 16.03 14.07 14.28
C CYS A 253 15.78 15.41 15.03
N LYS A 254 16.00 16.54 14.37
CA LYS A 254 15.75 17.88 14.94
C LYS A 254 14.29 18.32 14.78
N ILE A 255 13.56 17.67 13.88
CA ILE A 255 12.15 17.93 13.66
C ILE A 255 11.32 17.53 14.90
N SER A 256 10.27 18.31 15.21
CA SER A 256 9.35 17.98 16.29
C SER A 256 8.47 16.78 15.92
N PRO A 257 8.05 15.94 16.89
CA PRO A 257 7.27 14.77 16.53
C PRO A 257 5.82 15.09 16.15
N SER A 258 5.27 16.23 16.60
CA SER A 258 3.99 16.74 16.06
C SER A 258 4.06 16.99 14.54
N MET A 259 5.20 17.51 14.06
CA MET A 259 5.41 17.69 12.64
C MET A 259 5.56 16.35 11.91
N ILE A 260 6.26 15.37 12.51
CA ILE A 260 6.35 14.00 11.98
C ILE A 260 4.96 13.40 11.79
N VAL A 261 4.07 13.52 12.78
CA VAL A 261 2.69 13.06 12.63
C VAL A 261 2.03 13.73 11.43
N SER A 262 2.14 15.05 11.29
CA SER A 262 1.54 15.77 10.15
C SER A 262 2.05 15.33 8.77
N ILE A 263 3.32 14.93 8.68
CA ILE A 263 3.97 14.52 7.43
C ILE A 263 3.64 13.05 7.10
N PHE A 264 3.72 12.17 8.11
CA PHE A 264 3.72 10.72 7.92
C PHE A 264 2.41 10.03 8.27
N LYS A 265 1.39 10.73 8.79
CA LYS A 265 0.10 10.16 9.23
C LYS A 265 -0.50 9.13 8.25
N GLU A 266 -0.46 9.40 6.95
CA GLU A 266 -1.04 8.54 5.91
C GLU A 266 -0.07 7.47 5.39
N TYR A 267 1.22 7.54 5.75
CA TYR A 267 2.30 6.80 5.11
C TYR A 267 3.28 6.13 6.09
N VAL A 268 2.90 5.99 7.38
CA VAL A 268 3.76 5.44 8.45
C VAL A 268 4.41 4.12 8.04
N GLN A 269 3.62 3.18 7.51
CA GLN A 269 4.09 1.86 7.08
C GLN A 269 5.13 1.89 5.95
N HIS A 270 5.21 2.99 5.21
CA HIS A 270 6.14 3.18 4.10
C HIS A 270 7.25 4.19 4.42
N CYS A 271 7.30 4.76 5.63
CA CYS A 271 8.21 5.85 6.01
C CYS A 271 9.66 5.59 5.55
N LYS A 272 10.19 4.38 5.83
CA LYS A 272 11.53 3.97 5.39
C LYS A 272 11.74 4.10 3.88
N LYS A 273 10.82 3.53 3.09
CA LYS A 273 10.88 3.57 1.63
C LYS A 273 10.81 5.01 1.14
N GLU A 274 9.89 5.79 1.68
CA GLU A 274 9.68 7.18 1.26
C GLU A 274 10.90 8.07 1.57
N LEU A 275 11.54 7.90 2.73
CA LEU A 275 12.77 8.63 3.05
C LEU A 275 13.93 8.28 2.10
N PHE A 276 14.07 7.02 1.69
CA PHE A 276 15.07 6.65 0.67
C PHE A 276 14.77 7.24 -0.71
N LEU A 277 13.49 7.25 -1.12
CA LEU A 277 13.08 7.88 -2.37
C LEU A 277 13.34 9.38 -2.34
N LEU A 278 13.06 10.05 -1.23
CA LEU A 278 13.30 11.47 -1.06
C LEU A 278 14.80 11.81 -1.04
N ASN A 279 15.62 11.02 -0.33
CA ASN A 279 17.09 11.13 -0.36
C ASN A 279 17.64 11.05 -1.80
N LYS A 280 17.12 10.09 -2.58
CA LYS A 280 17.50 9.92 -3.99
C LYS A 280 17.02 11.08 -4.88
N TYR A 281 15.77 11.49 -4.72
CA TYR A 281 15.17 12.57 -5.51
C TYR A 281 15.91 13.90 -5.30
N LEU A 282 16.18 14.24 -4.04
CA LEU A 282 16.89 15.46 -3.66
C LEU A 282 18.41 15.38 -3.88
N LYS A 283 18.92 14.24 -4.40
CA LYS A 283 20.35 13.96 -4.62
C LYS A 283 21.18 14.18 -3.35
N LEU A 284 20.65 13.73 -2.22
CA LEU A 284 21.29 13.81 -0.91
C LEU A 284 22.05 12.51 -0.63
N ASN A 285 23.19 12.64 0.03
CA ASN A 285 24.10 11.51 0.30
C ASN A 285 24.04 11.08 1.78
N PHE A 286 22.85 11.06 2.37
CA PHE A 286 22.71 10.53 3.72
C PHE A 286 22.96 9.03 3.75
N GLU A 287 23.70 8.60 4.76
CA GLU A 287 23.99 7.19 5.00
C GLU A 287 22.73 6.41 5.34
N ARG A 288 22.66 5.17 4.86
CA ARG A 288 21.55 4.25 5.10
C ARG A 288 21.23 4.09 6.60
N LEU A 289 22.26 3.94 7.44
CA LEU A 289 22.10 3.73 8.88
C LEU A 289 21.47 4.94 9.58
N LYS A 290 21.77 6.17 9.14
CA LYS A 290 21.16 7.39 9.71
C LYS A 290 19.66 7.45 9.41
N ILE A 291 19.29 7.13 8.17
CA ILE A 291 17.87 7.05 7.77
C ILE A 291 17.16 5.96 8.56
N GLU A 292 17.78 4.77 8.70
CA GLU A 292 17.18 3.66 9.44
C GLU A 292 16.99 4.00 10.93
N SER A 293 17.98 4.63 11.57
CA SER A 293 17.84 5.10 12.96
C SER A 293 16.74 6.16 13.13
N CYS A 294 16.63 7.11 12.20
CA CYS A 294 15.56 8.10 12.19
C CYS A 294 14.17 7.44 12.05
N VAL A 295 14.03 6.45 11.16
CA VAL A 295 12.78 5.70 10.97
C VAL A 295 12.33 5.02 12.26
N GLU A 296 13.26 4.44 13.03
CA GLU A 296 12.91 3.83 14.31
C GLU A 296 12.29 4.84 15.27
N LYS A 297 12.85 6.05 15.35
CA LYS A 297 12.28 7.11 16.17
C LYS A 297 10.93 7.60 15.65
N ILE A 298 10.77 7.75 14.33
CA ILE A 298 9.47 8.08 13.72
C ILE A 298 8.41 7.04 14.10
N ASN A 299 8.75 5.76 14.03
CA ASN A 299 7.83 4.68 14.43
C ASN A 299 7.47 4.79 15.92
N CYS A 300 8.44 5.09 16.79
CA CYS A 300 8.18 5.31 18.21
C CYS A 300 7.14 6.41 18.45
N VAL A 301 7.18 7.52 17.70
CA VAL A 301 6.17 8.61 17.80
C VAL A 301 4.76 8.08 17.56
N PHE A 302 4.56 7.32 16.48
CA PHE A 302 3.24 6.77 16.15
C PHE A 302 2.81 5.69 17.16
N LEU A 303 3.76 4.96 17.75
CA LEU A 303 3.48 3.99 18.81
C LEU A 303 3.07 4.69 20.11
N MET A 304 3.71 5.80 20.48
CA MET A 304 3.27 6.63 21.61
C MET A 304 1.83 7.12 21.43
N GLU A 305 1.48 7.56 20.21
CA GLU A 305 0.14 8.00 19.86
C GLU A 305 -0.90 6.85 19.95
N LYS A 306 -0.51 5.67 19.46
CA LYS A 306 -1.35 4.46 19.47
C LYS A 306 -1.59 3.91 20.87
N TYR A 307 -0.58 3.94 21.74
CA TYR A 307 -0.59 3.26 23.04
C TYR A 307 -0.69 4.19 24.25
N SER A 308 -0.93 5.49 24.04
CA SER A 308 -1.14 6.47 25.12
C SER A 308 -2.21 6.03 26.13
N ASN A 309 -3.33 5.46 25.67
CA ASN A 309 -4.37 4.93 26.56
C ASN A 309 -3.89 3.72 27.38
N ASN A 310 -3.10 2.82 26.79
CA ASN A 310 -2.54 1.67 27.51
C ASN A 310 -1.55 2.12 28.58
N ALA A 311 -0.71 3.13 28.28
CA ALA A 311 0.18 3.73 29.26
C ALA A 311 -0.61 4.35 30.43
N SER A 312 -1.72 5.04 30.15
CA SER A 312 -2.64 5.56 31.18
C SER A 312 -3.18 4.46 32.10
N THR A 313 -3.67 3.35 31.52
CA THR A 313 -4.14 2.20 32.31
C THR A 313 -3.04 1.60 33.19
N ILE A 314 -1.79 1.54 32.71
CA ILE A 314 -0.67 1.05 33.51
C ILE A 314 -0.40 1.96 34.70
N LEU A 315 -0.39 3.28 34.49
CA LEU A 315 -0.20 4.23 35.60
C LEU A 315 -1.35 4.15 36.60
N GLU A 316 -2.59 3.93 36.15
CA GLU A 316 -3.71 3.70 37.06
C GLU A 316 -3.51 2.42 37.90
N VAL A 317 -3.04 1.34 37.29
CA VAL A 317 -2.69 0.10 38.02
C VAL A 317 -1.55 0.35 39.01
N ARG A 318 -0.52 1.12 38.62
CA ARG A 318 0.58 1.51 39.50
C ARG A 318 0.08 2.22 40.75
N GLU A 319 -0.75 3.25 40.61
CA GLU A 319 -1.31 4.01 41.74
C GLU A 319 -2.12 3.10 42.67
N ASN A 320 -2.98 2.26 42.09
CA ASN A 320 -3.86 1.41 42.88
C ASN A 320 -3.13 0.26 43.58
N LEU A 321 -2.05 -0.26 42.98
CA LEU A 321 -1.19 -1.27 43.60
C LEU A 321 -0.11 -0.66 44.51
N LYS A 322 -0.04 0.68 44.61
CA LYS A 322 0.92 1.46 45.42
C LYS A 322 2.38 1.16 45.07
N LEU A 323 2.67 1.06 43.77
CA LEU A 323 4.02 0.77 43.27
C LEU A 323 4.78 2.10 43.05
N ASN A 324 5.92 2.27 43.72
CA ASN A 324 6.74 3.49 43.69
C ASN A 324 8.09 3.30 42.99
N GLY A 325 8.31 2.15 42.33
CA GLY A 325 9.52 1.91 41.54
C GLY A 325 9.56 2.72 40.23
N ASP A 326 10.49 2.37 39.33
CA ASP A 326 10.69 3.08 38.07
C ASP A 326 9.57 2.81 37.04
N PHE A 327 8.81 3.85 36.71
CA PHE A 327 7.81 3.90 35.63
C PHE A 327 8.09 4.99 34.60
N THR A 328 9.29 5.59 34.61
CA THR A 328 9.61 6.78 33.79
C THR A 328 9.39 6.54 32.30
N ALA A 329 9.66 5.34 31.79
CA ALA A 329 9.40 5.01 30.38
C ALA A 329 7.89 5.05 30.03
N VAL A 330 7.02 4.56 30.91
CA VAL A 330 5.55 4.59 30.74
C VAL A 330 5.04 6.02 30.85
N GLU A 331 5.55 6.79 31.83
CA GLU A 331 5.23 8.21 31.99
C GLU A 331 5.65 9.03 30.75
N ASN A 332 6.82 8.74 30.20
CA ASN A 332 7.30 9.36 28.96
C ASN A 332 6.40 9.01 27.77
N MET A 333 5.81 7.81 27.71
CA MET A 333 4.85 7.44 26.67
C MET A 333 3.51 8.18 26.79
N MET A 334 3.15 8.65 27.99
CA MET A 334 1.98 9.49 28.20
C MET A 334 2.18 10.96 27.82
N LYS A 335 3.44 11.41 27.68
CA LYS A 335 3.71 12.81 27.32
C LYS A 335 3.04 13.12 25.98
N PRO A 336 2.22 14.19 25.90
CA PRO A 336 1.66 14.62 24.64
C PRO A 336 2.78 14.85 23.63
N ILE A 337 2.63 14.31 22.42
CA ILE A 337 3.62 14.46 21.35
C ILE A 337 3.91 15.94 21.05
N SER A 338 2.95 16.83 21.32
CA SER A 338 3.09 18.29 21.20
C SER A 338 4.08 18.92 22.18
N GLU A 339 4.38 18.28 23.31
CA GLU A 339 5.31 18.77 24.33
C GLU A 339 6.76 18.33 24.07
N ILE A 340 6.97 17.40 23.13
CA ILE A 340 8.29 16.93 22.76
C ILE A 340 8.86 17.86 21.69
N GLU A 341 9.96 18.54 22.01
CA GLU A 341 10.54 19.55 21.12
C GLU A 341 11.16 18.95 19.86
N ASN A 342 11.89 17.84 20.00
CA ASN A 342 12.65 17.22 18.91
C ASN A 342 12.60 15.69 18.98
N LEU A 343 12.71 15.05 17.82
CA LEU A 343 12.76 13.59 17.69
C LEU A 343 14.02 13.00 18.34
N GLU A 344 15.11 13.77 18.45
CA GLU A 344 16.36 13.33 19.07
C GLU A 344 16.16 12.90 20.53
N SER A 345 15.27 13.56 21.25
CA SER A 345 14.91 13.26 22.64
C SER A 345 14.22 11.90 22.86
N ILE A 346 13.77 11.24 21.80
CA ILE A 346 13.23 9.87 21.90
C ILE A 346 14.41 8.90 22.06
N ASP A 347 14.47 8.27 23.22
CA ASP A 347 15.50 7.31 23.62
C ASP A 347 15.12 5.85 23.29
N ASN A 348 16.04 4.94 23.60
CA ASN A 348 15.86 3.51 23.37
C ASN A 348 14.86 2.85 24.35
N ASP A 349 14.61 3.47 25.51
CA ASP A 349 13.69 2.92 26.50
C ASP A 349 12.25 3.03 26.00
N LEU A 350 11.92 4.14 25.34
CA LEU A 350 10.65 4.30 24.62
C LEU A 350 10.47 3.29 23.49
N LYS A 351 11.54 2.92 22.80
CA LYS A 351 11.50 1.90 21.73
C LYS A 351 11.15 0.52 22.30
N GLY A 352 11.85 0.08 23.35
CA GLY A 352 11.56 -1.20 24.01
C GLY A 352 10.14 -1.27 24.56
N LEU A 353 9.64 -0.14 25.10
CA LEU A 353 8.27 -0.02 25.58
C LEU A 353 7.24 -0.15 24.44
N ALA A 354 7.55 0.39 23.27
CA ALA A 354 6.66 0.35 22.11
C ALA A 354 6.53 -1.05 21.51
N ASP A 355 7.65 -1.79 21.39
CA ASP A 355 7.64 -3.20 20.98
C ASP A 355 6.82 -4.05 21.96
N PHE A 356 6.95 -3.78 23.26
CA PHE A 356 6.13 -4.41 24.30
C PHE A 356 4.63 -4.20 24.06
N PHE A 357 4.19 -2.97 23.78
CA PHE A 357 2.77 -2.72 23.52
C PHE A 357 2.27 -3.40 22.23
N GLU A 358 3.11 -3.53 21.20
CA GLU A 358 2.74 -4.29 20.00
C GLU A 358 2.53 -5.78 20.30
N GLU A 359 3.42 -6.39 21.07
CA GLU A 359 3.38 -7.82 21.38
C GLU A 359 2.30 -8.18 22.42
N PHE A 360 2.10 -7.34 23.44
CA PHE A 360 1.37 -7.75 24.64
C PHE A 360 0.06 -6.98 24.91
N SER A 361 -0.28 -5.97 24.10
CA SER A 361 -1.38 -5.04 24.42
C SER A 361 -2.73 -5.71 24.69
N THR A 362 -3.12 -6.79 24.01
CA THR A 362 -4.48 -7.33 24.15
C THR A 362 -4.68 -8.21 25.39
N SER A 363 -3.72 -9.09 25.71
CA SER A 363 -3.84 -10.00 26.87
C SER A 363 -3.54 -9.27 28.17
N ILE A 364 -2.51 -8.43 28.19
CA ILE A 364 -2.13 -7.67 29.39
C ILE A 364 -3.15 -6.57 29.68
N SER A 365 -3.75 -5.94 28.66
CA SER A 365 -4.85 -4.98 28.90
C SER A 365 -6.03 -5.61 29.61
N LYS A 366 -6.37 -6.88 29.34
CA LYS A 366 -7.41 -7.61 30.08
C LYS A 366 -7.02 -7.86 31.53
N ILE A 367 -5.75 -8.20 31.79
CA ILE A 367 -5.21 -8.36 33.15
C ILE A 367 -5.34 -7.03 33.92
N PHE A 368 -4.90 -5.92 33.33
CA PHE A 368 -5.03 -4.61 33.97
C PHE A 368 -6.49 -4.21 34.19
N SER A 369 -7.36 -4.41 33.20
CA SER A 369 -8.79 -4.15 33.35
C SER A 369 -9.41 -4.97 34.48
N ALA A 370 -9.00 -6.22 34.64
CA ALA A 370 -9.48 -7.10 35.70
C ALA A 370 -9.00 -6.66 37.09
N ILE A 371 -7.73 -6.25 37.20
CA ILE A 371 -7.18 -5.67 38.44
C ILE A 371 -7.98 -4.41 38.81
N LEU A 372 -8.17 -3.49 37.87
CA LEU A 372 -8.90 -2.23 38.08
C LEU A 372 -10.39 -2.46 38.42
N SER A 373 -11.01 -3.51 37.89
CA SER A 373 -12.41 -3.85 38.22
C SER A 373 -12.55 -4.48 39.60
N CYS A 374 -11.50 -5.15 40.09
CA CYS A 374 -11.52 -5.90 41.34
C CYS A 374 -10.56 -5.31 42.41
N LEU A 375 -10.27 -4.00 42.36
CA LEU A 375 -9.28 -3.34 43.21
C LEU A 375 -9.45 -3.59 44.71
N GLN A 376 -10.70 -3.62 45.18
CA GLN A 376 -11.00 -3.89 46.58
C GLN A 376 -10.55 -5.29 47.00
N LEU A 377 -10.70 -6.28 46.12
CA LEU A 377 -10.24 -7.65 46.37
C LEU A 377 -8.71 -7.71 46.38
N PHE A 378 -8.04 -7.12 45.39
CA PHE A 378 -6.57 -7.09 45.35
C PHE A 378 -5.97 -6.39 46.57
N SER A 379 -6.56 -5.26 46.97
CA SER A 379 -6.13 -4.53 48.18
C SER A 379 -6.34 -5.39 49.43
N TRP A 380 -7.52 -6.00 49.57
CA TRP A 380 -7.81 -6.88 50.70
C TRP A 380 -6.85 -8.08 50.77
N LEU A 381 -6.55 -8.71 49.62
CA LEU A 381 -5.61 -9.83 49.55
C LEU A 381 -4.21 -9.40 49.99
N LYS A 382 -3.70 -8.27 49.51
CA LYS A 382 -2.38 -7.75 49.93
C LYS A 382 -2.33 -7.38 51.42
N ASP A 383 -3.41 -6.83 51.96
CA ASP A 383 -3.46 -6.39 53.35
C ASP A 383 -3.61 -7.57 54.34
N ASN A 384 -4.26 -8.65 53.92
CA ASN A 384 -4.65 -9.75 54.82
C ASN A 384 -3.91 -11.08 54.57
N LEU A 385 -3.30 -11.28 53.39
CA LEU A 385 -2.54 -12.47 53.05
C LEU A 385 -1.14 -12.07 52.57
N LYS A 386 -0.11 -12.44 53.33
CA LYS A 386 1.28 -12.02 53.05
C LYS A 386 2.09 -13.03 52.25
N ASP A 387 1.69 -14.31 52.27
CA ASP A 387 2.41 -15.39 51.60
C ASP A 387 1.44 -16.29 50.82
N PRO A 388 1.82 -16.81 49.64
CA PRO A 388 1.00 -17.77 48.89
C PRO A 388 0.56 -19.00 49.70
N LYS A 389 1.31 -19.40 50.74
CA LYS A 389 0.94 -20.49 51.67
C LYS A 389 -0.24 -20.12 52.55
N GLU A 390 -0.41 -18.84 52.89
CA GLU A 390 -1.55 -18.35 53.68
C GLU A 390 -2.86 -18.47 52.89
N VAL A 391 -2.81 -18.37 51.56
CA VAL A 391 -3.96 -18.63 50.68
C VAL A 391 -4.49 -20.05 50.90
N LYS A 392 -3.62 -21.06 51.01
CA LYS A 392 -4.05 -22.44 51.22
C LYS A 392 -4.78 -22.62 52.54
N VAL A 393 -4.21 -22.08 53.61
CA VAL A 393 -4.83 -22.12 54.95
C VAL A 393 -6.17 -21.38 54.93
N PHE A 394 -6.24 -20.23 54.27
CA PHE A 394 -7.47 -19.46 54.15
C PHE A 394 -8.55 -20.19 53.34
N VAL A 395 -8.17 -20.88 52.26
CA VAL A 395 -9.05 -21.72 51.46
C VAL A 395 -9.57 -22.91 52.26
N GLU A 396 -8.74 -23.55 53.09
CA GLU A 396 -9.19 -24.62 54.00
C GLU A 396 -10.24 -24.10 54.99
N ILE A 397 -9.99 -22.93 55.59
CA ILE A 397 -10.95 -22.27 56.50
C ILE A 397 -12.26 -21.94 55.76
N MET A 398 -12.17 -21.34 54.58
CA MET A 398 -13.35 -21.03 53.76
C MET A 398 -14.11 -22.28 53.34
N SER A 399 -13.43 -23.39 53.06
CA SER A 399 -14.07 -24.66 52.71
C SER A 399 -14.86 -25.26 53.87
N ILE A 400 -14.37 -25.08 55.11
CA ILE A 400 -15.10 -25.47 56.32
C ILE A 400 -16.28 -24.52 56.60
N ALA A 401 -16.10 -23.23 56.30
CA ALA A 401 -17.11 -22.19 56.55
C ALA A 401 -18.19 -22.10 55.46
N ALA A 402 -17.89 -22.55 54.24
CA ALA A 402 -18.82 -22.59 53.12
C ALA A 402 -19.93 -23.60 53.41
N GLY A 403 -21.16 -23.30 52.95
CA GLY A 403 -22.24 -24.26 52.98
C GLY A 403 -22.01 -25.43 52.02
N GLU A 404 -22.89 -26.42 52.07
CA GLU A 404 -22.75 -27.67 51.31
C GLU A 404 -23.26 -27.57 49.85
N THR A 405 -23.74 -26.40 49.41
CA THR A 405 -24.25 -26.25 48.04
C THR A 405 -23.10 -26.18 47.02
N ASP A 406 -23.31 -26.75 45.83
CA ASP A 406 -22.33 -26.70 44.74
C ASP A 406 -21.85 -25.26 44.44
N TYR A 407 -22.78 -24.30 44.53
CA TYR A 407 -22.47 -22.88 44.31
C TYR A 407 -21.50 -22.32 45.37
N GLU A 408 -21.69 -22.63 46.65
CA GLU A 408 -20.83 -22.14 47.73
C GLU A 408 -19.44 -22.77 47.68
N VAL A 409 -19.37 -24.07 47.40
CA VAL A 409 -18.11 -24.80 47.21
C VAL A 409 -17.36 -24.26 45.99
N ASP A 410 -18.05 -24.00 44.88
CA ASP A 410 -17.43 -23.47 43.67
C ASP A 410 -16.92 -22.03 43.86
N ARG A 411 -17.58 -21.21 44.69
CA ARG A 411 -17.04 -19.88 45.03
C ARG A 411 -15.66 -19.96 45.69
N VAL A 412 -15.43 -20.94 46.57
CA VAL A 412 -14.13 -21.14 47.21
C VAL A 412 -13.08 -21.57 46.20
N LYS A 413 -13.42 -22.51 45.29
CA LYS A 413 -12.52 -22.93 44.20
C LYS A 413 -12.20 -21.78 43.24
N CYS A 414 -13.19 -20.95 42.90
CA CYS A 414 -12.98 -19.76 42.08
C CYS A 414 -11.99 -18.79 42.75
N PHE A 415 -12.17 -18.52 44.04
CA PHE A 415 -11.24 -17.69 44.81
C PHE A 415 -9.82 -18.27 44.80
N GLU A 416 -9.67 -19.56 45.06
CA GLU A 416 -8.35 -20.22 45.04
C GLU A 416 -7.69 -20.11 43.66
N ALA A 417 -8.44 -20.42 42.59
CA ALA A 417 -7.95 -20.33 41.23
C ALA A 417 -7.49 -18.90 40.87
N CYS A 418 -8.24 -17.88 41.29
CA CYS A 418 -7.87 -16.48 41.06
C CYS A 418 -6.61 -16.09 41.85
N CYS A 419 -6.50 -16.47 43.12
CA CYS A 419 -5.31 -16.18 43.93
C CYS A 419 -4.06 -16.86 43.35
N LEU A 420 -4.19 -18.07 42.81
CA LEU A 420 -3.09 -18.77 42.13
C LEU A 420 -2.72 -18.10 40.81
N ALA A 421 -3.71 -17.74 39.99
CA ALA A 421 -3.48 -17.13 38.68
C ALA A 421 -2.82 -15.75 38.79
N PHE A 422 -3.25 -14.93 39.76
CA PHE A 422 -2.73 -13.59 40.00
C PHE A 422 -1.65 -13.54 41.09
N GLY A 423 -1.14 -14.70 41.54
CA GLY A 423 -0.25 -14.79 42.71
C GLY A 423 0.98 -13.89 42.62
N HIS A 424 1.63 -13.82 41.45
CA HIS A 424 2.79 -12.94 41.25
C HIS A 424 2.45 -11.45 41.41
N ILE A 425 1.24 -11.03 41.01
CA ILE A 425 0.78 -9.64 41.15
C ILE A 425 0.43 -9.33 42.61
N ILE A 426 -0.14 -10.31 43.32
CA ILE A 426 -0.58 -10.15 44.71
C ILE A 426 0.62 -10.19 45.67
N PHE A 427 1.52 -11.16 45.53
CA PHE A 427 2.52 -11.48 46.56
C PHE A 427 3.95 -11.04 46.22
N ASP A 428 4.32 -10.96 44.92
CA ASP A 428 5.70 -10.64 44.56
C ASP A 428 5.92 -9.13 44.36
N LEU A 429 4.87 -8.38 44.04
CA LEU A 429 4.94 -6.92 43.85
C LEU A 429 4.85 -6.16 45.18
N ASN A 430 5.86 -5.34 45.45
CA ASN A 430 5.98 -4.47 46.62
C ASN A 430 6.06 -2.98 46.24
N GLU A 431 6.17 -2.10 47.23
CA GLU A 431 6.24 -0.65 47.01
C GLU A 431 7.46 -0.20 46.18
N GLU A 432 8.54 -0.97 46.13
CA GLU A 432 9.75 -0.65 45.35
C GLU A 432 9.68 -1.18 43.91
N SER A 433 8.66 -1.99 43.58
CA SER A 433 8.54 -2.64 42.28
C SER A 433 8.27 -1.61 41.17
N GLY A 434 9.02 -1.71 40.08
CA GLY A 434 8.89 -0.85 38.91
C GLY A 434 8.05 -1.47 37.80
N PHE A 435 8.03 -0.82 36.64
CA PHE A 435 7.28 -1.28 35.47
C PHE A 435 7.73 -2.67 34.98
N LYS A 436 9.04 -2.95 35.02
CA LYS A 436 9.59 -4.25 34.62
C LYS A 436 9.10 -5.40 35.51
N ASP A 437 9.01 -5.16 36.81
CA ASP A 437 8.52 -6.16 37.77
C ASP A 437 7.03 -6.42 37.57
N LEU A 438 6.24 -5.36 37.40
CA LEU A 438 4.81 -5.45 37.08
C LEU A 438 4.60 -6.25 35.78
N LEU A 439 5.39 -5.96 34.75
CA LEU A 439 5.33 -6.67 33.48
C LEU A 439 5.62 -8.16 33.65
N GLN A 440 6.72 -8.49 34.34
CA GLN A 440 7.07 -9.89 34.60
C GLN A 440 5.95 -10.63 35.35
N ALA A 441 5.30 -9.99 36.33
CA ALA A 441 4.16 -10.56 37.04
C ALA A 441 2.93 -10.77 36.13
N CYS A 442 2.68 -9.84 35.20
CA CYS A 442 1.63 -9.99 34.19
C CYS A 442 1.90 -11.14 33.20
N GLU A 443 3.16 -11.34 32.78
CA GLU A 443 3.52 -12.46 31.90
C GLU A 443 3.29 -13.82 32.58
N HIS A 444 3.58 -13.94 33.88
CA HIS A 444 3.27 -15.16 34.63
C HIS A 444 1.77 -15.37 34.75
N THR A 445 1.02 -14.30 35.07
CA THR A 445 -0.45 -14.33 35.11
C THR A 445 -1.04 -14.76 33.76
N GLN A 446 -0.50 -14.27 32.64
CA GLN A 446 -0.93 -14.66 31.29
C GLN A 446 -0.70 -16.15 31.01
N LYS A 447 0.43 -16.71 31.45
CA LYS A 447 0.69 -18.16 31.32
C LYS A 447 -0.32 -18.99 32.12
N MET A 448 -0.70 -18.52 33.32
CA MET A 448 -1.72 -19.19 34.14
C MET A 448 -3.11 -19.11 33.50
N ILE A 449 -3.51 -17.94 32.99
CA ILE A 449 -4.79 -17.75 32.28
C ILE A 449 -4.86 -18.61 31.01
N SER A 450 -3.73 -18.83 30.34
CA SER A 450 -3.70 -19.69 29.15
C SER A 450 -4.04 -21.15 29.47
N ASN A 451 -3.83 -21.59 30.72
CA ASN A 451 -4.22 -22.92 31.19
C ASN A 451 -5.68 -22.98 31.68
N ASP A 452 -6.29 -21.83 31.98
CA ASP A 452 -7.67 -21.72 32.46
C ASP A 452 -8.34 -20.46 31.90
N SER A 453 -9.05 -20.62 30.77
CA SER A 453 -9.68 -19.51 30.06
C SER A 453 -10.82 -18.84 30.82
N GLU A 454 -11.35 -19.47 31.88
CA GLU A 454 -12.45 -18.93 32.67
C GLU A 454 -11.97 -18.07 33.86
N ILE A 455 -10.66 -17.90 34.07
CA ILE A 455 -10.11 -17.11 35.21
C ILE A 455 -10.72 -15.71 35.30
N PHE A 456 -10.89 -15.00 34.17
CA PHE A 456 -11.49 -13.67 34.18
C PHE A 456 -12.98 -13.63 34.56
N LYS A 457 -13.68 -14.76 34.47
CA LYS A 457 -15.07 -14.89 34.90
C LYS A 457 -15.17 -15.36 36.35
N LYS A 458 -14.14 -16.07 36.83
CA LYS A 458 -14.01 -16.52 38.22
C LYS A 458 -13.62 -15.37 39.15
N LEU A 459 -12.78 -14.46 38.65
CA LEU A 459 -12.43 -13.18 39.28
C LEU A 459 -13.59 -12.20 39.20
#